data_AF-A0A7S3ZM08-F1
#
_entry.id   AF-A0A7S3ZM08-F1
#
_cell.length_a   1.000
_cell.length_b   1.000
_cell.length_c   1.000
_cell.angle_alpha   90.00
_cell.angle_beta   90.00
_cell.angle_gamma   90.00
#
_symmetry.space_group_name_H-M   'P 1'
#
loop_
_entity.id
_entity.type
_entity.pdbx_description
1 polymer ?
#
loop_
_entity_poly.entity_id
_entity_poly.type
_entity_poly.pdbx_seq_one_letter_code
_entity_poly.pdbx_strand_id
1 'polypeptide(L)'
;AFPGATEQAAHADVPRDTETPTCTLWVLLQDVALASGPTHVFPDDCDARARTLETHAARPTHYAPDGEPEADIAPIEAPATAVALTGASGDALAMDCRLVHYGGANTSTAPRVQLSATFRRGETK
;
A
#
# COMPACT_ATOMS: atom_id res chain seq x y z
N ALA A 1 6.42 0.73 10.43
CA ALA A 1 6.27 -0.68 10.86
C ALA A 1 7.18 -0.94 12.06
N PHE A 2 6.63 -1.37 13.19
CA PHE A 2 7.45 -1.79 14.34
C PHE A 2 8.19 -3.11 14.04
N PRO A 3 9.29 -3.41 14.75
CA PRO A 3 9.91 -4.73 14.70
C PRO A 3 8.90 -5.85 14.94
N GLY A 4 8.94 -6.90 14.12
CA GLY A 4 8.04 -8.05 14.18
C GLY A 4 6.67 -7.83 13.52
N ALA A 5 6.39 -6.65 12.96
CA ALA A 5 5.16 -6.42 12.21
C ALA A 5 5.08 -7.34 10.98
N THR A 6 3.93 -7.98 10.79
CA THR A 6 3.64 -8.77 9.58
C THR A 6 3.44 -7.86 8.38
N GLU A 7 3.50 -8.47 7.19
CA GLU A 7 3.14 -7.80 5.94
C GLU A 7 1.69 -7.28 5.99
N GLN A 8 1.46 -6.13 5.37
CA GLN A 8 0.14 -5.54 5.18
C GLN A 8 -0.52 -6.11 3.92
N ALA A 9 -1.85 -6.18 3.92
CA ALA A 9 -2.57 -6.44 2.68
C ALA A 9 -2.36 -5.30 1.66
N ALA A 10 -2.34 -5.64 0.38
CA ALA A 10 -2.28 -4.67 -0.70
C ALA A 10 -3.52 -3.79 -0.74
N HIS A 11 -3.32 -2.48 -0.85
CA HIS A 11 -4.38 -1.48 -0.86
C HIS A 11 -3.96 -0.23 -1.65
N ALA A 12 -4.93 0.66 -1.87
CA ALA A 12 -4.71 2.04 -2.28
C ALA A 12 -5.13 2.98 -1.13
N ASP A 13 -4.53 4.17 -1.04
CA ASP A 13 -4.77 5.11 0.07
C ASP A 13 -6.20 5.70 0.03
N VAL A 14 -6.75 5.84 -1.17
CA VAL A 14 -8.05 6.48 -1.41
C VAL A 14 -8.92 5.62 -2.32
N PRO A 15 -10.25 5.70 -2.19
CA PRO A 15 -11.16 5.22 -3.22
C PRO A 15 -10.83 5.88 -4.56
N ARG A 16 -11.16 5.20 -5.66
CA ARG A 16 -10.92 5.74 -6.99
C ARG A 16 -11.79 6.97 -7.23
N ASP A 17 -11.14 8.13 -7.19
CA ASP A 17 -11.69 9.42 -7.60
C ASP A 17 -10.86 9.93 -8.79
N THR A 18 -11.49 9.97 -9.97
CA THR A 18 -10.86 10.49 -11.19
C THR A 18 -11.05 12.00 -11.36
N GLU A 19 -11.94 12.61 -10.57
CA GLU A 19 -12.27 14.03 -10.65
C GLU A 19 -11.28 14.87 -9.84
N THR A 20 -10.78 14.33 -8.72
CA THR A 20 -9.80 15.00 -7.86
C THR A 20 -8.45 14.25 -7.82
N PRO A 21 -7.55 14.49 -8.79
CA PRO A 21 -6.21 13.91 -8.75
C PRO A 21 -5.52 14.18 -7.40
N THR A 22 -5.14 13.09 -6.74
CA THR A 22 -4.49 13.11 -5.43
C THR A 22 -3.16 12.37 -5.53
N CYS A 23 -2.10 12.97 -4.99
CA CYS A 23 -0.75 12.41 -4.97
C CYS A 23 -0.26 12.35 -3.53
N THR A 24 0.39 11.25 -3.15
CA THR A 24 1.09 11.11 -1.87
C THR A 24 2.60 11.17 -2.11
N LEU A 25 3.30 11.95 -1.30
CA LEU A 25 4.75 11.93 -1.17
C LEU A 25 5.10 11.15 0.10
N TRP A 26 5.97 10.15 -0.04
CA TRP A 26 6.59 9.45 1.07
C TRP A 26 8.07 9.75 1.12
N VAL A 27 8.54 10.24 2.28
CA VAL A 27 9.95 10.50 2.54
C VAL A 27 10.45 9.47 3.55
N LEU A 28 11.54 8.78 3.21
CA LEU A 28 12.21 7.85 4.11
C LEU A 28 12.91 8.67 5.21
N LEU A 29 12.56 8.44 6.48
CA LEU A 29 13.18 9.15 7.61
C LEU A 29 14.41 8.41 8.18
N GLN A 30 14.78 7.30 7.54
CA GLN A 30 15.91 6.45 7.87
C GLN A 30 16.24 5.58 6.65
N ASP A 31 17.40 4.92 6.67
CA ASP A 31 17.74 3.95 5.64
C ASP A 31 16.77 2.77 5.67
N VAL A 32 16.27 2.38 4.50
CA VAL A 32 15.29 1.30 4.34
C VAL A 32 15.92 0.19 3.52
N ALA A 33 16.08 -0.97 4.16
CA ALA A 33 16.49 -2.22 3.54
C ALA A 33 15.32 -3.22 3.52
N LEU A 34 15.44 -4.31 2.75
CA LEU A 34 14.40 -5.35 2.66
C LEU A 34 13.97 -5.89 4.04
N ALA A 35 14.92 -6.11 4.96
CA ALA A 35 14.63 -6.62 6.31
C ALA A 35 13.85 -5.63 7.19
N SER A 36 13.87 -4.33 6.88
CA SER A 36 13.08 -3.32 7.59
C SER A 36 11.60 -3.32 7.18
N GLY A 37 11.24 -4.21 6.24
CA GLY A 37 9.92 -4.33 5.65
C GLY A 37 9.57 -3.09 4.85
N PRO A 38 10.17 -2.86 3.67
CA PRO A 38 9.92 -1.66 2.86
C PRO A 38 8.48 -1.63 2.35
N THR A 39 8.05 -0.48 1.86
CA THR A 39 6.82 -0.44 1.07
C THR A 39 7.09 -1.00 -0.31
N HIS A 40 6.21 -1.86 -0.79
CA HIS A 40 6.23 -2.42 -2.12
C HIS A 40 5.15 -1.74 -2.95
N VAL A 41 5.51 -1.32 -4.16
CA VAL A 41 4.59 -0.66 -5.09
C VAL A 41 4.44 -1.50 -6.35
N PHE A 42 3.26 -1.48 -6.94
CA PHE A 42 3.02 -2.14 -8.22
C PHE A 42 3.04 -1.07 -9.33
N PRO A 43 4.15 -0.93 -10.08
CA PRO A 43 4.31 0.18 -11.03
C PRO A 43 3.40 0.07 -12.27
N ASP A 44 2.81 -1.10 -12.51
CA ASP A 44 1.95 -1.37 -13.67
C ASP A 44 0.48 -1.01 -13.42
N ASP A 45 -0.24 -0.70 -14.52
CA ASP A 45 -1.67 -0.35 -14.64
C ASP A 45 -2.44 -0.24 -13.31
N CYS A 46 -2.24 0.88 -12.62
CA CYS A 46 -2.94 1.24 -11.39
C CYS A 46 -4.46 1.07 -11.52
N ASP A 47 -4.99 1.35 -12.71
CA ASP A 47 -6.41 1.30 -13.00
C ASP A 47 -6.94 -0.14 -13.07
N ALA A 48 -6.20 -1.07 -13.69
CA ALA A 48 -6.55 -2.49 -13.67
C ALA A 48 -6.48 -3.08 -12.25
N ARG A 49 -5.43 -2.75 -11.50
CA ARG A 49 -5.26 -3.29 -10.14
C ARG A 49 -6.27 -2.73 -9.15
N ALA A 50 -6.58 -1.44 -9.23
CA ALA A 50 -7.62 -0.82 -8.43
C ALA A 50 -8.98 -1.47 -8.69
N ARG A 51 -9.35 -1.74 -9.95
CA ARG A 51 -10.60 -2.45 -10.28
C ARG A 51 -10.65 -3.86 -9.67
N THR A 52 -9.54 -4.59 -9.67
CA THR A 52 -9.46 -5.89 -9.01
C THR A 52 -9.73 -5.76 -7.51
N LEU A 53 -9.08 -4.82 -6.83
CA LEU A 53 -9.30 -4.57 -5.40
C LEU A 53 -10.73 -4.14 -5.07
N GLU A 54 -11.31 -3.22 -5.84
CA GLU A 54 -12.71 -2.79 -5.69
C GLU A 54 -13.67 -3.97 -5.83
N THR A 55 -13.43 -4.84 -6.82
CA THR A 55 -14.22 -6.06 -7.02
C THR A 55 -14.11 -7.00 -5.83
N HIS A 56 -12.92 -7.14 -5.24
CA HIS A 56 -12.71 -7.95 -4.04
C HIS A 56 -13.35 -7.35 -2.78
N ALA A 57 -13.18 -6.04 -2.57
CA ALA A 57 -13.72 -5.32 -1.41
C ALA A 57 -15.27 -5.23 -1.42
N ALA A 58 -15.88 -5.24 -2.61
CA ALA A 58 -17.34 -5.24 -2.76
C ALA A 58 -17.98 -6.62 -2.53
N ARG A 59 -17.19 -7.69 -2.32
CA ARG A 59 -17.75 -9.01 -1.99
C ARG A 59 -18.21 -9.00 -0.54
N PRO A 60 -19.45 -9.42 -0.25
CA PRO A 60 -19.92 -9.49 1.13
C PRO A 60 -19.03 -10.45 1.92
N THR A 61 -18.48 -9.99 3.04
CA THR A 61 -17.78 -10.86 4.00
C THR A 61 -18.77 -11.89 4.51
N HIS A 62 -18.56 -13.15 4.17
CA HIS A 62 -19.31 -14.26 4.74
C HIS A 62 -18.72 -14.63 6.10
N TYR A 63 -19.56 -14.71 7.12
CA TYR A 63 -19.16 -15.13 8.46
C TYR A 63 -19.67 -16.55 8.69
N ALA A 64 -18.80 -17.43 9.17
CA ALA A 64 -19.18 -18.75 9.62
C ALA A 64 -20.11 -18.65 10.87
N PRO A 65 -20.84 -19.73 11.23
CA PRO A 65 -21.76 -19.71 12.37
C PRO A 65 -21.12 -19.40 13.73
N ASP A 66 -19.79 -19.53 13.85
CA ASP A 66 -19.00 -19.16 15.02
C ASP A 66 -18.58 -17.67 15.04
N GLY A 67 -18.92 -16.92 13.99
CA GLY A 67 -18.62 -15.50 13.85
C GLY A 67 -17.23 -15.22 13.26
N GLU A 68 -16.46 -16.25 12.93
CA GLU A 68 -15.20 -16.06 12.20
C GLU A 68 -15.50 -15.70 10.74
N PRO A 69 -14.75 -14.78 10.13
CA PRO A 69 -14.85 -14.57 8.69
C PRO A 69 -14.53 -15.90 8.00
N GLU A 70 -15.47 -16.42 7.23
CA GLU A 70 -15.23 -17.57 6.37
C GLU A 70 -14.14 -17.13 5.38
N ALA A 71 -13.08 -17.93 5.25
CA ALA A 71 -11.88 -17.58 4.49
C ALA A 71 -12.20 -17.52 2.99
N ASP A 72 -12.89 -16.46 2.57
CA ASP A 72 -13.06 -16.13 1.18
C ASP A 72 -11.94 -15.17 0.77
N ILE A 73 -11.39 -15.47 -0.40
CA ILE A 73 -10.34 -14.76 -1.12
C ILE A 73 -8.92 -15.21 -0.74
N ALA A 74 -8.38 -16.10 -1.59
CA ALA A 74 -6.95 -16.22 -1.77
C ALA A 74 -6.35 -14.80 -1.88
N PRO A 75 -5.29 -14.47 -1.12
CA PRO A 75 -4.67 -13.16 -1.22
C PRO A 75 -4.47 -12.84 -2.70
N ILE A 76 -4.77 -11.60 -3.12
CA ILE A 76 -4.33 -11.15 -4.44
C ILE A 76 -2.84 -11.44 -4.45
N GLU A 77 -2.43 -12.53 -5.12
CA GLU A 77 -1.04 -12.94 -5.16
C GLU A 77 -0.30 -11.70 -5.62
N ALA A 78 0.59 -11.19 -4.76
CA ALA A 78 1.44 -10.09 -5.16
C ALA A 78 2.15 -10.58 -6.42
N PRO A 79 1.84 -10.06 -7.62
CA PRO A 79 2.51 -10.54 -8.82
C PRO A 79 3.99 -10.27 -8.63
N ALA A 80 4.84 -11.07 -9.28
CA ALA A 80 6.31 -10.95 -9.24
C ALA A 80 6.86 -9.57 -9.68
N THR A 81 5.99 -8.59 -9.94
CA THR A 81 6.28 -7.23 -10.42
C THR A 81 6.26 -6.17 -9.33
N ALA A 82 5.94 -6.49 -8.06
CA ALA A 82 6.04 -5.51 -6.97
C ALA A 82 7.49 -5.04 -6.79
N VAL A 83 7.70 -3.74 -6.71
CA VAL A 83 9.02 -3.14 -6.51
C VAL A 83 9.13 -2.65 -5.07
N ALA A 84 10.13 -3.15 -4.35
CA ALA A 84 10.43 -2.71 -3.00
C ALA A 84 11.11 -1.33 -2.99
N LEU A 85 10.59 -0.39 -2.22
CA LEU A 85 11.22 0.91 -1.96
C LEU A 85 12.28 0.78 -0.87
N THR A 86 13.48 0.44 -1.29
CA THR A 86 14.69 0.54 -0.46
C THR A 86 15.45 1.81 -0.83
N GLY A 87 16.12 2.43 0.13
CA GLY A 87 16.83 3.68 -0.10
C GLY A 87 17.47 4.22 1.17
N ALA A 88 18.08 5.40 1.04
CA ALA A 88 18.69 6.12 2.15
C ALA A 88 17.69 7.08 2.81
N SER A 89 18.01 7.50 4.04
CA SER A 89 17.28 8.60 4.69
C SER A 89 17.28 9.86 3.82
N GLY A 90 16.10 10.44 3.62
CA GLY A 90 15.87 11.61 2.78
C GLY A 90 15.40 11.29 1.35
N ASP A 91 15.54 10.04 0.89
CA ASP A 91 14.95 9.62 -0.38
C ASP A 91 13.42 9.70 -0.30
N ALA A 92 12.79 9.96 -1.45
CA ALA A 92 11.35 10.12 -1.51
C ALA A 92 10.72 9.48 -2.76
N LEU A 93 9.51 8.96 -2.58
CA LEU A 93 8.63 8.53 -3.66
C LEU A 93 7.41 9.46 -3.71
N ALA A 94 7.17 10.06 -4.87
CA ALA A 94 5.89 10.66 -5.20
C ALA A 94 5.06 9.65 -6.01
N MET A 95 3.82 9.40 -5.60
CA MET A 95 2.93 8.47 -6.28
C MET A 95 1.50 8.98 -6.31
N ASP A 96 0.77 8.58 -7.35
CA ASP A 96 -0.69 8.71 -7.36
C ASP A 96 -1.28 7.90 -6.20
N CYS A 97 -2.24 8.46 -5.46
CA CYS A 97 -2.85 7.76 -4.30
C CYS A 97 -3.63 6.49 -4.68
N ARG A 98 -3.91 6.31 -5.98
CA ARG A 98 -4.53 5.10 -6.54
C ARG A 98 -3.51 4.00 -6.80
N LEU A 99 -2.21 4.27 -6.67
CA LEU A 99 -1.16 3.26 -6.80
C LEU A 99 -1.34 2.21 -5.71
N VAL A 100 -1.53 0.96 -6.14
CA VAL A 100 -1.64 -0.16 -5.21
C VAL A 100 -0.26 -0.46 -4.62
N HIS A 101 -0.23 -0.64 -3.31
CA HIS A 101 0.99 -0.87 -2.56
C HIS A 101 0.72 -1.64 -1.27
N TYR A 102 1.78 -2.08 -0.59
CA TYR A 102 1.70 -2.66 0.75
C TYR A 102 3.01 -2.50 1.51
N GLY A 103 2.95 -2.43 2.84
CA GLY A 103 4.13 -2.55 3.70
C GLY A 103 4.55 -4.00 3.87
N GLY A 104 5.82 -4.31 3.59
CA GLY A 104 6.41 -5.63 3.87
C GLY A 104 6.60 -5.90 5.37
N ALA A 105 6.83 -7.17 5.72
CA ALA A 105 7.11 -7.56 7.10
C ALA A 105 8.43 -6.96 7.61
N ASN A 106 8.43 -6.42 8.82
CA ASN A 106 9.63 -5.85 9.44
C ASN A 106 10.29 -6.91 10.34
N THR A 107 11.31 -7.58 9.82
CA THR A 107 12.11 -8.58 10.55
C THR A 107 13.36 -7.97 11.19
N SER A 108 13.55 -6.65 11.09
CA SER A 108 14.67 -5.95 11.70
C SER A 108 14.43 -5.67 13.19
N THR A 109 15.44 -5.13 13.86
CA THR A 109 15.38 -4.75 15.28
C THR A 109 14.88 -3.32 15.51
N ALA A 110 14.65 -2.53 14.46
CA ALA A 110 14.29 -1.11 14.55
C ALA A 110 12.96 -0.81 13.84
N PRO A 111 12.19 0.19 14.32
CA PRO A 111 10.96 0.60 13.64
C PRO A 111 11.27 1.34 12.33
N ARG A 112 10.62 0.94 11.24
CA ARG A 112 10.60 1.70 9.99
C ARG A 112 9.58 2.83 10.08
N VAL A 113 10.02 4.05 9.81
CA VAL A 113 9.27 5.31 9.89
C VAL A 113 9.47 6.07 8.59
N GLN A 114 8.37 6.63 8.08
CA GLN A 114 8.35 7.49 6.91
C GLN A 114 7.48 8.71 7.23
N LEU A 115 7.76 9.84 6.58
CA LEU A 115 6.83 10.96 6.53
C LEU A 115 5.90 10.76 5.33
N SER A 116 4.60 10.91 5.54
CA SER A 116 3.60 10.90 4.46
C SER A 116 2.92 12.25 4.36
N ALA A 117 2.89 12.82 3.16
CA ALA A 117 2.16 14.04 2.85
C ALA A 117 1.32 13.83 1.58
N THR A 118 0.01 14.06 1.70
CA THR A 118 -0.93 13.87 0.59
C THR A 118 -1.42 15.23 0.08
N PHE A 119 -1.35 15.41 -1.23
CA PHE A 119 -1.69 16.63 -1.94
C PHE A 119 -2.88 16.35 -2.85
N ARG A 120 -3.93 17.16 -2.72
CA ARG A 120 -5.03 17.21 -3.67
C ARG A 120 -4.82 18.37 -4.62
N ARG A 121 -5.12 18.15 -5.90
CA ARG A 121 -5.16 19.26 -6.85
C ARG A 121 -6.23 20.26 -6.38
N GLY A 122 -5.82 21.49 -6.11
CA GLY A 122 -6.76 22.56 -5.80
C GLY A 122 -7.60 22.94 -7.02
N GLU A 123 -8.82 23.43 -6.77
CA GLU A 123 -9.65 24.02 -7.82
C GLU A 123 -8.93 25.24 -8.41
N THR A 124 -8.94 25.33 -9.73
CA THR A 124 -8.48 26.56 -10.41
C THR A 124 -9.62 27.56 -10.31
N LYS A 125 -9.40 28.66 -9.58
CA LYS A 125 -10.33 29.79 -9.58
C LYS A 125 -10.36 30.48 -10.93
#